data_AF-A0A850REZ6-F1
#
_entry.id   AF-A0A850REZ6-F1
#
_cell.length_a   1.000
_cell.length_b   1.000
_cell.length_c   1.000
_cell.angle_alpha   90.00
_cell.angle_beta   90.00
_cell.angle_gamma   90.00
#
_symmetry.space_group_name_H-M   'P 1'
#
loop_
_entity.id
_entity.type
_entity.pdbx_description
1 polymer ?
#
loop_
_entity_poly.entity_id
_entity_poly.type
_entity_poly.pdbx_seq_one_letter_code
_entity_poly.pdbx_strand_id
1 'polypeptide(L)'
;MTIQHLEPDPVAVESNRCPIEALLRVADIASAPWLKRAIRDYLQGAALDEALGLSGAPGRPTARTRYLRRRRDHFLHQAWLEIPGELGPFERSEALERECRRVESLWPSLRHRSDPPANFNAVRCAIFRALQTGETLPKLRQLHSICTALH
;
A
#
# COMPACT_ATOMS: atom_id res chain seq x y z
N MET A 1 -15.03 -25.35 -60.18
CA MET A 1 -13.64 -25.56 -59.74
C MET A 1 -13.02 -24.20 -59.51
N THR A 2 -12.94 -23.77 -58.25
CA THR A 2 -12.22 -22.57 -57.83
C THR A 2 -11.59 -22.90 -56.49
N ILE A 3 -10.27 -23.11 -56.47
CA ILE A 3 -9.51 -23.42 -55.26
C ILE A 3 -9.13 -22.07 -54.65
N GLN A 4 -9.74 -21.72 -53.52
CA GLN A 4 -9.34 -20.56 -52.71
C GLN A 4 -8.07 -20.91 -51.96
N HIS A 5 -6.99 -20.18 -52.24
CA HIS A 5 -5.77 -20.16 -51.42
C HIS A 5 -6.09 -19.52 -50.08
N LEU A 6 -6.02 -20.29 -49.00
CA LEU A 6 -5.88 -19.78 -47.63
C LEU A 6 -4.39 -19.54 -47.37
N GLU A 7 -4.00 -18.28 -47.24
CA GLU A 7 -2.70 -17.91 -46.67
C GLU A 7 -2.72 -18.20 -45.16
N PRO A 8 -1.62 -18.72 -44.58
CA PRO A 8 -1.53 -18.93 -43.15
C PRO A 8 -1.31 -17.58 -42.44
N ASP A 9 -2.21 -17.25 -41.52
CA ASP A 9 -2.05 -16.15 -40.55
C ASP A 9 -0.70 -16.29 -39.81
N PRO A 10 0.10 -15.21 -39.70
CA PRO A 10 1.26 -15.22 -38.82
C PRO A 10 0.75 -15.20 -37.38
N VAL A 11 0.70 -16.38 -36.75
CA VAL A 11 0.53 -16.51 -35.31
C VAL A 11 1.68 -15.73 -34.67
N ALA A 12 1.33 -14.54 -34.18
CA ALA A 12 2.21 -13.70 -33.40
C ALA A 12 2.76 -14.55 -32.26
N VAL A 13 4.07 -14.77 -32.29
CA VAL A 13 4.82 -15.25 -31.14
C VAL A 13 4.62 -14.20 -30.06
N GLU A 14 3.63 -14.41 -29.20
CA GLU A 14 3.41 -13.64 -28.00
C GLU A 14 4.66 -13.82 -27.14
N SER A 15 5.56 -12.86 -27.35
CA SER A 15 6.77 -12.64 -26.61
C SER A 15 6.47 -12.89 -25.14
N ASN A 16 7.13 -13.90 -24.59
CA ASN A 16 7.24 -14.22 -23.18
C ASN A 16 7.58 -12.92 -22.41
N ARG A 17 6.57 -12.12 -22.07
CA ARG A 17 6.76 -10.87 -21.33
C ARG A 17 7.17 -11.30 -19.94
N CYS A 18 8.41 -10.99 -19.62
CA CYS A 18 9.05 -11.35 -18.37
C CYS A 18 8.10 -11.01 -17.20
N PRO A 19 7.80 -11.95 -16.28
CA PRO A 19 6.93 -11.70 -15.12
C PRO A 19 7.35 -10.47 -14.29
N ILE A 20 8.64 -10.12 -14.40
CA ILE A 20 9.22 -8.92 -13.79
C ILE A 20 8.57 -7.65 -14.35
N GLU A 21 8.35 -7.51 -15.67
CA GLU A 21 7.71 -6.30 -16.22
C GLU A 21 6.27 -6.10 -15.73
N ALA A 22 5.52 -7.18 -15.49
CA ALA A 22 4.19 -7.11 -14.90
C ALA A 22 4.24 -6.63 -13.43
N LEU A 23 5.25 -7.09 -12.67
CA LEU A 23 5.49 -6.63 -11.30
C LEU A 23 5.94 -5.15 -11.25
N LEU A 24 6.73 -4.71 -12.23
CA LEU A 24 7.17 -3.31 -12.35
C LEU A 24 6.05 -2.35 -12.80
N ARG A 25 4.95 -2.86 -13.39
CA ARG A 25 3.78 -2.03 -13.77
C ARG A 25 2.78 -1.80 -12.63
N VAL A 26 2.71 -2.71 -11.66
CA VAL A 26 1.81 -2.60 -10.48
C VAL A 26 2.41 -1.68 -9.41
N ALA A 27 3.73 -1.60 -9.34
CA ALA A 27 4.41 -0.62 -8.51
C ALA A 27 4.81 0.56 -9.39
N ASP A 28 4.28 1.75 -9.14
CA ASP A 28 4.95 2.96 -9.58
C ASP A 28 6.27 3.08 -8.79
N ILE A 29 7.31 2.36 -9.24
CA ILE A 29 8.60 2.22 -8.55
C ILE A 29 9.30 3.57 -8.40
N ALA A 30 8.93 4.56 -9.21
CA ALA A 30 9.40 5.92 -9.06
C ALA A 30 9.02 6.49 -7.67
N SER A 31 7.84 6.11 -7.15
CA SER A 31 7.29 6.55 -5.86
C SER A 31 7.74 5.72 -4.64
N ALA A 32 8.57 4.69 -4.83
CA ALA A 32 8.97 3.75 -3.77
C ALA A 32 10.47 3.87 -3.40
N PRO A 33 10.90 4.96 -2.72
CA PRO A 33 12.31 5.17 -2.36
C PRO A 33 12.92 4.04 -1.53
N TRP A 34 12.09 3.31 -0.77
CA TRP A 34 12.52 2.13 -0.02
C TRP A 34 12.96 0.96 -0.92
N LEU A 35 12.36 0.79 -2.09
CA LEU A 35 12.71 -0.29 -3.03
C LEU A 35 14.02 0.02 -3.75
N LYS A 36 14.23 1.29 -4.13
CA LYS A 36 15.51 1.76 -4.68
C LYS A 36 16.68 1.50 -3.72
N ARG A 37 16.47 1.75 -2.42
CA ARG A 37 17.45 1.43 -1.37
C ARG A 37 17.70 -0.08 -1.27
N ALA A 38 16.64 -0.89 -1.23
CA ALA A 38 16.77 -2.34 -1.16
C ALA A 38 17.56 -2.93 -2.34
N ILE A 39 17.29 -2.47 -3.56
CA ILE A 39 18.05 -2.90 -4.75
C ILE A 39 19.53 -2.53 -4.63
N ARG A 40 19.84 -1.32 -4.14
CA ARG A 40 21.22 -0.88 -3.90
C ARG A 40 21.94 -1.79 -2.90
N ASP A 41 21.30 -2.06 -1.77
CA ASP A 41 21.90 -2.87 -0.69
C ASP A 41 22.17 -4.30 -1.18
N TYR A 42 21.27 -4.88 -2.00
CA TYR A 42 21.48 -6.17 -2.65
C TYR A 42 22.67 -6.17 -3.62
N LEU A 43 22.80 -5.15 -4.46
CA LEU A 43 23.93 -5.01 -5.39
C LEU A 43 25.28 -4.83 -4.68
N GLN A 44 25.27 -4.41 -3.41
CA GLN A 44 26.45 -4.30 -2.56
C GLN A 44 26.78 -5.59 -1.80
N GLY A 45 26.06 -6.68 -2.05
CA GLY A 45 26.33 -8.01 -1.50
C GLY A 45 25.48 -8.41 -0.30
N ALA A 46 24.49 -7.60 0.10
CA ALA A 46 23.50 -8.04 1.08
C ALA A 46 22.64 -9.17 0.49
N ALA A 47 22.21 -10.11 1.33
CA ALA A 47 21.23 -11.11 0.89
C ALA A 47 19.95 -10.39 0.42
N LEU A 48 19.33 -10.85 -0.67
CA LEU A 48 18.15 -10.18 -1.24
C LEU A 48 17.03 -10.03 -0.20
N ASP A 49 16.82 -11.06 0.62
CA ASP A 49 15.87 -11.01 1.73
C ASP A 49 16.26 -10.00 2.79
N GLU A 50 17.53 -9.77 3.05
CA GLU A 50 17.97 -8.75 4.03
C GLU A 50 17.82 -7.35 3.45
N ALA A 51 18.23 -7.17 2.20
CA ALA A 51 18.14 -5.92 1.46
C ALA A 51 16.69 -5.45 1.28
N LEU A 52 15.78 -6.38 0.99
CA LEU A 52 14.34 -6.14 0.94
C LEU A 52 13.69 -6.06 2.34
N GLY A 53 14.46 -6.29 3.40
CA GLY A 53 13.98 -6.30 4.78
C GLY A 53 13.00 -7.44 5.09
N LEU A 54 13.07 -8.53 4.33
CA LEU A 54 12.29 -9.75 4.45
C LEU A 54 12.84 -10.73 5.49
N SER A 55 14.15 -10.68 5.78
CA SER A 55 14.80 -11.50 6.81
C SER A 55 14.18 -11.24 8.19
N GLY A 56 13.33 -12.16 8.63
CA GLY A 56 12.73 -12.16 9.96
C GLY A 56 13.72 -12.74 10.97
N ALA A 57 14.52 -11.90 11.63
CA ALA A 57 15.19 -12.33 12.85
C ALA A 57 14.13 -12.61 13.94
N PRO A 58 14.36 -13.56 14.86
CA PRO A 58 13.48 -13.77 16.00
C PRO A 58 13.21 -12.44 16.73
N GLY A 59 11.94 -12.12 16.96
CA GLY A 59 11.53 -10.86 17.59
C GLY A 59 11.45 -9.64 16.67
N ARG A 60 11.83 -9.74 15.39
CA ARG A 60 11.62 -8.66 14.40
C ARG A 60 10.33 -8.89 13.61
N PRO A 61 9.63 -7.82 13.18
CA PRO A 61 8.50 -7.94 12.28
C PRO A 61 8.91 -8.64 10.98
N THR A 62 8.12 -9.62 10.56
CA THR A 62 8.29 -10.31 9.27
C THR A 62 8.15 -9.33 8.10
N ALA A 63 8.68 -9.70 6.94
CA ALA A 63 8.39 -9.07 5.64
C ALA A 63 6.93 -8.61 5.50
N ARG A 64 6.02 -9.57 5.72
CA ARG A 64 4.58 -9.41 5.58
C ARG A 64 4.05 -8.36 6.56
N THR A 65 4.43 -8.44 7.83
CA THR A 65 4.05 -7.46 8.86
C THR A 65 4.53 -6.06 8.49
N ARG A 66 5.77 -5.91 8.00
CA ARG A 66 6.30 -4.60 7.58
C ARG A 66 5.52 -4.04 6.39
N TYR A 67 5.22 -4.88 5.40
CA TYR A 67 4.41 -4.50 4.25
C TYR A 67 3.01 -4.06 4.67
N LEU A 68 2.32 -4.84 5.51
CA LEU A 68 0.98 -4.51 6.00
C LEU A 68 0.98 -3.18 6.79
N ARG A 69 1.98 -2.95 7.63
CA ARG A 69 2.15 -1.66 8.34
C ARG A 69 2.36 -0.50 7.40
N ARG A 70 3.25 -0.62 6.41
CA ARG A 70 3.46 0.43 5.40
C ARG A 70 2.19 0.72 4.59
N ARG A 71 1.46 -0.33 4.22
CA ARG A 71 0.19 -0.19 3.51
C ARG A 71 -0.86 0.52 4.37
N ARG A 72 -0.95 0.18 5.66
CA ARG A 72 -1.79 0.89 6.64
C ARG A 72 -1.39 2.36 6.72
N ASP A 73 -0.11 2.64 6.91
CA ASP A 73 0.42 3.98 7.08
C ASP A 73 0.19 4.86 5.84
N HIS A 74 0.32 4.27 4.65
CA HIS A 74 -0.04 4.92 3.39
C HIS A 74 -1.52 5.36 3.38
N PHE A 75 -2.46 4.47 3.73
CA PHE A 75 -3.87 4.83 3.79
C PHE A 75 -4.19 5.87 4.87
N LEU A 76 -3.52 5.81 6.02
CA LEU A 76 -3.67 6.82 7.07
C LEU A 76 -3.14 8.19 6.63
N HIS A 77 -2.04 8.22 5.88
CA HIS A 77 -1.53 9.45 5.29
C HIS A 77 -2.49 10.01 4.24
N GLN A 78 -3.08 9.17 3.37
CA GLN A 78 -4.13 9.60 2.45
C GLN A 78 -5.33 10.18 3.22
N ALA A 79 -5.79 9.51 4.27
CA ALA A 79 -6.86 10.02 5.14
C ALA A 79 -6.51 11.38 5.78
N TRP A 80 -5.25 11.57 6.17
CA TRP A 80 -4.75 12.83 6.71
C TRP A 80 -4.77 13.96 5.68
N LEU A 81 -4.38 13.68 4.43
CA LEU A 81 -4.40 14.64 3.32
C LEU A 81 -5.81 15.16 3.02
N GLU A 82 -6.83 14.33 3.19
CA GLU A 82 -8.25 14.69 3.02
C GLU A 82 -8.81 15.56 4.14
N ILE A 83 -8.10 15.73 5.27
CA ILE A 83 -8.49 16.65 6.34
C ILE A 83 -8.12 18.08 5.94
N PRO A 84 -9.02 19.06 6.10
CA PRO A 84 -8.78 20.45 5.68
C PRO A 84 -7.41 21.00 6.08
N GLY A 85 -6.71 21.57 5.10
CA GLY A 85 -5.35 22.09 5.28
C GLY A 85 -5.26 23.41 6.04
N GLU A 86 -6.39 24.06 6.32
CA GLU A 86 -6.46 25.25 7.19
C GLU A 86 -6.10 24.92 8.65
N LEU A 87 -6.21 23.64 9.04
CA LEU A 87 -5.79 23.16 10.34
C LEU A 87 -4.28 22.96 10.40
N GLY A 88 -3.69 23.24 11.56
CA GLY A 88 -2.27 22.94 11.80
C GLY A 88 -1.97 21.44 11.70
N PRO A 89 -0.72 21.03 11.41
CA PRO A 89 -0.38 19.61 11.23
C PRO A 89 -0.77 18.70 12.40
N PHE A 90 -0.66 19.21 13.63
CA PHE A 90 -1.06 18.49 14.83
C PHE A 90 -2.59 18.36 14.96
N GLU A 91 -3.33 19.45 14.73
CA GLU A 91 -4.80 19.45 14.76
C GLU A 91 -5.40 18.51 13.71
N ARG A 92 -4.76 18.41 12.54
CA ARG A 92 -5.11 17.42 11.52
C ARG A 92 -4.91 15.99 12.03
N SER A 93 -3.81 15.72 12.74
CA SER A 93 -3.60 14.41 13.37
C SER A 93 -4.62 14.10 14.47
N GLU A 94 -5.07 15.10 15.24
CA GLU A 94 -6.15 14.93 16.23
C GLU A 94 -7.51 14.69 15.56
N ALA A 95 -7.83 15.41 14.49
CA ALA A 95 -9.01 15.17 13.68
C ALA A 95 -9.00 13.75 13.09
N LEU A 96 -7.85 13.29 12.58
CA LEU A 96 -7.68 11.93 12.08
C LEU A 96 -7.89 10.89 13.17
N GLU A 97 -7.30 11.08 14.35
CA GLU A 97 -7.46 10.14 15.47
C GLU A 97 -8.94 9.98 15.87
N ARG A 98 -9.71 11.10 15.88
CA ARG A 98 -11.15 11.06 16.15
C ARG A 98 -11.91 10.25 15.11
N GLU A 99 -11.60 10.40 13.83
CA GLU A 99 -12.20 9.58 12.76
C GLU A 99 -11.77 8.11 12.85
N CYS A 100 -10.50 7.82 13.15
CA CYS A 100 -10.01 6.46 13.38
C CYS A 100 -10.83 5.75 14.46
N ARG A 101 -11.05 6.38 15.62
CA ARG A 101 -11.86 5.81 16.71
C ARG A 101 -13.32 5.56 16.29
N ARG A 102 -13.91 6.46 15.50
CA ARG A 102 -15.28 6.33 14.99
C ARG A 102 -15.42 5.14 14.02
N VAL A 103 -14.45 4.92 13.14
CA VAL A 103 -14.49 3.78 12.21
C VAL A 103 -14.12 2.48 12.91
N GLU A 104 -13.17 2.51 13.84
CA GLU A 104 -12.75 1.35 14.64
C GLU A 104 -13.90 0.79 15.49
N SER A 105 -14.75 1.65 16.07
CA SER A 105 -15.93 1.18 16.81
C SER A 105 -16.96 0.45 15.94
N LEU A 106 -16.99 0.75 14.64
CA LEU A 106 -17.82 0.07 13.65
C LEU A 106 -17.14 -1.18 13.06
N TRP A 107 -15.85 -1.38 13.32
CA TRP A 107 -15.06 -2.43 12.65
C TRP A 107 -15.62 -3.86 12.81
N PRO A 108 -16.14 -4.28 13.99
CA PRO A 108 -16.67 -5.64 14.13
C PRO A 108 -17.77 -5.99 13.13
N SER A 109 -18.62 -5.03 12.75
CA SER A 109 -19.69 -5.24 11.75
C SER A 109 -19.20 -5.04 10.30
N LEU A 110 -18.12 -4.28 10.11
CA LEU A 110 -17.59 -3.92 8.79
C LEU A 110 -16.50 -4.88 8.28
N ARG A 111 -15.82 -5.63 9.15
CA ARG A 111 -14.63 -6.44 8.80
C ARG A 111 -14.82 -7.47 7.69
N HIS A 112 -16.05 -7.89 7.43
CA HIS A 112 -16.39 -8.87 6.40
C HIS A 112 -16.68 -8.24 5.03
N ARG A 113 -16.75 -6.92 4.94
CA ARG A 113 -17.00 -6.21 3.69
C ARG A 113 -15.71 -6.06 2.88
N SER A 114 -15.83 -6.24 1.56
CA SER A 114 -14.76 -5.91 0.60
C SER A 114 -14.57 -4.40 0.48
N ASP A 115 -15.66 -3.64 0.56
CA ASP A 115 -15.72 -2.22 0.22
C ASP A 115 -16.29 -1.36 1.36
N PRO A 116 -15.87 -0.08 1.45
CA PRO A 116 -16.38 0.83 2.45
C PRO A 116 -17.88 1.08 2.25
N PRO A 117 -18.64 1.35 3.32
CA PRO A 117 -20.03 1.79 3.22
C PRO A 117 -20.20 3.00 2.28
N ALA A 118 -21.27 3.02 1.49
CA ALA A 118 -21.51 4.09 0.51
C ALA A 118 -21.63 5.51 1.12
N ASN A 119 -21.95 5.61 2.40
CA ASN A 119 -22.04 6.87 3.13
C ASN A 119 -20.71 7.34 3.75
N PHE A 120 -19.62 6.60 3.57
CA PHE A 120 -18.30 7.03 4.04
C PHE A 120 -17.74 8.11 3.12
N ASN A 121 -17.21 9.18 3.72
CA ASN A 121 -16.41 10.18 3.01
C ASN A 121 -14.99 9.64 2.73
N ALA A 122 -14.18 10.40 1.97
CA ALA A 122 -12.83 10.00 1.58
C ALA A 122 -11.93 9.60 2.77
N VAL A 123 -11.95 10.41 3.85
CA VAL A 123 -11.22 10.12 5.10
C VAL A 123 -11.59 8.75 5.66
N ARG A 124 -12.89 8.46 5.82
CA ARG A 124 -13.35 7.18 6.38
C ARG A 124 -13.11 6.00 5.45
N CYS A 125 -13.23 6.20 4.14
CA CYS A 125 -12.89 5.19 3.15
C CYS A 125 -11.41 4.79 3.26
N ALA A 126 -10.51 5.75 3.39
CA ALA A 126 -9.08 5.48 3.58
C ALA A 126 -8.80 4.77 4.91
N ILE A 127 -9.42 5.19 6.01
CA ILE A 127 -9.30 4.51 7.32
C ILE A 127 -9.83 3.07 7.26
N PHE A 128 -10.95 2.83 6.55
CA PHE A 128 -11.47 1.48 6.34
C PHE A 128 -10.45 0.59 5.61
N ARG A 129 -9.79 1.10 4.56
CA ARG A 129 -8.71 0.38 3.87
C ARG A 129 -7.49 0.15 4.78
N ALA A 130 -7.20 1.08 5.69
CA ALA A 130 -6.15 0.89 6.69
C ALA A 130 -6.47 -0.26 7.66
N LEU A 131 -7.71 -0.36 8.16
CA LEU A 131 -8.16 -1.44 9.05
C LEU A 131 -8.17 -2.81 8.35
N GLN A 132 -8.47 -2.88 7.05
CA GLN A 132 -8.40 -4.11 6.26
C GLN A 132 -7.00 -4.73 6.21
N THR A 133 -5.94 -3.99 6.56
CA THR A 133 -4.58 -4.57 6.66
C THR A 133 -4.43 -5.54 7.83
N GLY A 134 -5.33 -5.49 8.83
CA GLY A 134 -5.26 -6.29 10.05
C GLY A 134 -4.26 -5.76 11.09
N GLU A 135 -3.55 -4.68 10.80
CA GLU A 135 -2.67 -4.01 11.77
C GLU A 135 -3.48 -3.04 12.64
N THR A 136 -3.13 -2.94 13.93
CA THR A 136 -3.75 -2.01 14.87
C THR A 136 -3.55 -0.56 14.41
N LEU A 137 -4.56 0.29 14.58
CA LEU A 137 -4.42 1.71 14.28
C LEU A 137 -3.47 2.40 15.28
N PRO A 138 -2.55 3.26 14.82
CA PRO A 138 -1.64 3.99 15.69
C PRO A 138 -2.37 5.07 16.51
N LYS A 139 -1.81 5.42 17.68
CA LYS A 139 -2.31 6.51 18.52
C LYS A 139 -1.86 7.88 18.02
N LEU A 140 -2.43 8.98 18.52
CA LEU A 140 -2.13 10.36 18.09
C LEU A 140 -0.65 10.66 17.80
N ARG A 141 0.27 10.41 18.74
CA ARG A 141 1.70 10.70 18.55
C ARG A 141 2.31 9.95 17.36
N GLN A 142 1.91 8.70 17.16
CA GLN A 142 2.36 7.88 16.04
C GLN A 142 1.69 8.31 14.73
N LEU A 143 0.39 8.64 14.75
CA LEU A 143 -0.31 9.20 13.59
C LEU A 143 0.38 10.48 13.11
N HIS A 144 0.70 11.39 14.03
CA HIS A 144 1.41 12.61 13.71
C HIS A 144 2.76 12.32 13.06
N SER A 145 3.58 11.46 13.69
CA SER A 145 4.88 11.07 13.12
C SER A 145 4.76 10.42 11.74
N ILE A 146 3.78 9.56 11.51
CA ILE A 146 3.56 8.90 10.21
C ILE A 146 3.21 9.94 9.15
N CYS A 147 2.31 10.87 9.48
CA CYS A 147 1.77 11.80 8.50
C CYS A 147 2.73 12.94 8.17
N THR A 148 3.59 13.35 9.11
CA THR A 148 4.55 14.44 8.88
C THR A 148 5.92 13.94 8.39
N ALA A 149 6.26 12.67 8.57
CA ALA A 149 7.52 12.10 8.09
C ALA A 149 7.50 11.65 6.62
N LEU A 150 6.34 11.69 5.95
CA LEU A 150 6.18 11.28 4.54
C LEU A 150 6.45 12.42 3.54
N HIS A 151 7.14 13.49 3.96
CA HIS A 151 7.59 14.60 3.12
C HIS A 151 9.00 14.39 2.56
#